data_AF-A0A7V7WQH1-F1
#
_entry.id   AF-A0A7V7WQH1-F1
#
_cell.length_a   1.000
_cell.length_b   1.000
_cell.length_c   1.000
_cell.angle_alpha   90.00
_cell.angle_beta   90.00
_cell.angle_gamma   90.00
#
_symmetry.space_group_name_H-M   'P 1'
#
loop_
_entity.id
_entity.type
_entity.pdbx_description
1 polymer ?
#
loop_
_entity_poly.entity_id
_entity_poly.type
_entity_poly.pdbx_seq_one_letter_code
_entity_poly.pdbx_strand_id
1 'polypeptide(L)'
;MIAHHIATGATPYPLMSNHPILEQYERIKAVTGQMVAAARRADWDHLIDLEESCRSLTDALVEAERGVQLPPPVLERKVELIRNVLADDAEIRNLTEPWMKRLQELLQGVDLSRQVKSAYGRSDRADWS
;
A
#
# COMPACT_ATOMS: atom_id res chain seq x y z
N MET A 1 -50.17 31.48 -18.30
CA MET A 1 -49.57 31.18 -16.99
C MET A 1 -50.39 30.10 -16.31
N ILE A 2 -49.86 28.88 -16.21
CA ILE A 2 -49.84 28.04 -15.01
C ILE A 2 -48.79 26.96 -15.31
N ALA A 3 -47.72 27.04 -14.54
CA ALA A 3 -46.55 26.18 -14.55
C ALA A 3 -46.93 24.81 -13.97
N HIS A 4 -46.61 23.73 -14.68
CA HIS A 4 -45.49 22.82 -14.39
C HIS A 4 -45.94 21.57 -13.63
N HIS A 5 -46.39 20.57 -14.39
CA HIS A 5 -46.58 19.21 -13.93
C HIS A 5 -45.83 18.25 -14.85
N ILE A 6 -44.51 18.17 -14.69
CA ILE A 6 -43.78 16.93 -14.96
C ILE A 6 -42.78 16.76 -13.83
N ALA A 7 -43.19 15.99 -12.82
CA ALA A 7 -42.25 15.35 -11.91
C ALA A 7 -41.41 14.40 -12.76
N THR A 8 -40.23 14.87 -13.18
CA THR A 8 -39.19 14.05 -13.79
C THR A 8 -38.88 12.94 -12.80
N GLY A 9 -39.28 11.72 -13.16
CA GLY A 9 -38.95 10.53 -12.40
C GLY A 9 -37.45 10.44 -12.24
N ALA A 10 -36.96 10.73 -11.04
CA ALA A 10 -35.68 10.24 -10.59
C ALA A 10 -35.80 8.72 -10.63
N THR A 11 -35.30 8.12 -11.71
CA THR A 11 -35.02 6.69 -11.74
C THR A 11 -34.21 6.41 -10.47
N PRO A 12 -34.66 5.51 -9.58
CA PRO A 12 -33.79 5.02 -8.53
C PRO A 12 -32.61 4.41 -9.26
N TYR A 13 -31.43 5.04 -9.18
CA TYR A 13 -30.21 4.44 -9.68
C TYR A 13 -30.20 3.00 -9.16
N PRO A 14 -30.14 1.98 -10.04
CA PRO A 14 -30.12 0.60 -9.60
C PRO A 14 -28.99 0.47 -8.59
N LEU A 15 -29.41 0.20 -7.36
CA LEU A 15 -28.67 -0.20 -6.17
C LEU A 15 -27.14 -0.06 -6.28
N MET A 16 -26.60 0.78 -5.41
CA MET A 16 -25.22 1.23 -5.20
C MET A 16 -24.12 0.13 -5.10
N SER A 17 -24.36 -1.09 -5.58
CA SER A 17 -23.62 -2.28 -5.21
C SER A 17 -22.80 -2.94 -6.33
N ASN A 18 -22.81 -2.50 -7.59
CA ASN A 18 -22.05 -3.23 -8.62
C ASN A 18 -21.56 -2.38 -9.81
N HIS A 19 -20.94 -1.21 -9.54
CA HIS A 19 -20.22 -0.52 -10.61
C HIS A 19 -18.88 -1.25 -10.87
N PRO A 20 -18.55 -1.66 -12.10
CA PRO A 20 -17.34 -2.44 -12.38
C PRO A 20 -16.04 -1.80 -11.87
N ILE A 21 -15.94 -0.46 -11.91
CA ILE A 21 -14.80 0.26 -11.31
C ILE A 21 -14.71 0.07 -9.79
N LEU A 22 -15.85 0.06 -9.09
CA LEU A 22 -15.88 -0.09 -7.63
C LEU A 22 -15.48 -1.52 -7.24
N GLU A 23 -15.85 -2.52 -8.04
CA GLU A 23 -15.39 -3.90 -7.82
C GLU A 23 -13.85 -3.99 -7.88
N GLN A 24 -13.20 -3.25 -8.77
CA GLN A 24 -11.73 -3.22 -8.84
C GLN A 24 -11.12 -2.55 -7.61
N TYR A 25 -11.69 -1.42 -7.15
CA TYR A 25 -11.26 -0.79 -5.89
C TYR A 25 -11.48 -1.70 -4.67
N GLU A 26 -12.58 -2.45 -4.64
CA GLU A 26 -12.87 -3.40 -3.56
C GLU A 26 -11.90 -4.58 -3.56
N ARG A 27 -11.48 -5.07 -4.73
CA ARG A 27 -10.42 -6.09 -4.86
C ARG A 27 -9.08 -5.57 -4.35
N ILE A 28 -8.68 -4.36 -4.72
CA ILE A 28 -7.44 -3.74 -4.22
C ILE A 28 -7.50 -3.62 -2.70
N LYS A 29 -8.60 -3.08 -2.16
CA LYS A 29 -8.82 -3.00 -0.70
C LYS A 29 -8.73 -4.38 -0.02
N ALA A 30 -9.29 -5.41 -0.64
CA ALA A 30 -9.22 -6.77 -0.08
C ALA A 30 -7.78 -7.31 -0.07
N VAL A 31 -6.97 -7.00 -1.08
CA VAL A 31 -5.55 -7.40 -1.14
C VAL A 31 -4.72 -6.59 -0.14
N THR A 32 -4.91 -5.28 -0.02
CA THR A 32 -4.17 -4.46 0.98
C THR A 32 -4.49 -4.88 2.41
N GLY A 33 -5.74 -5.25 2.71
CA GLY A 33 -6.11 -5.84 4.00
C GLY A 33 -5.42 -7.19 4.27
N GLN A 34 -5.19 -8.01 3.23
CA GLN A 34 -4.41 -9.24 3.36
C GLN A 34 -2.93 -8.95 3.58
N MET A 35 -2.38 -7.93 2.91
CA MET A 35 -0.99 -7.49 3.11
C MET A 35 -0.76 -7.03 4.56
N VAL A 36 -1.69 -6.28 5.14
CA VAL A 36 -1.66 -5.93 6.57
C VAL A 36 -1.61 -7.19 7.44
N ALA A 37 -2.47 -8.17 7.15
CA ALA A 37 -2.51 -9.42 7.92
C ALA A 37 -1.20 -10.23 7.80
N ALA A 38 -0.59 -10.28 6.62
CA ALA A 38 0.70 -10.91 6.38
C ALA A 38 1.83 -10.19 7.12
N ALA A 39 1.89 -8.86 7.03
CA ALA A 39 2.87 -8.02 7.72
C ALA A 39 2.79 -8.18 9.25
N ARG A 40 1.58 -8.25 9.82
CA ARG A 40 1.37 -8.51 11.26
C ARG A 40 1.89 -9.87 11.71
N ARG A 41 1.85 -10.88 10.83
CA ARG A 41 2.38 -12.23 11.09
C ARG A 41 3.86 -12.38 10.74
N ALA A 42 4.50 -11.34 10.21
CA ALA A 42 5.85 -11.38 9.63
C ALA A 42 5.98 -12.46 8.53
N ASP A 43 4.91 -12.70 7.78
CA ASP A 43 4.86 -13.64 6.66
C ASP A 43 5.33 -12.93 5.39
N TRP A 44 6.66 -12.82 5.26
CA TRP A 44 7.31 -11.97 4.25
C TRP A 44 7.14 -12.50 2.84
N ASP A 45 7.24 -13.81 2.64
CA ASP A 45 7.08 -14.43 1.32
C ASP A 45 5.66 -14.17 0.80
N HIS A 46 4.65 -14.39 1.64
CA HIS A 46 3.26 -14.10 1.27
C HIS A 46 3.00 -12.62 1.06
N LEU A 47 3.64 -11.72 1.83
CA LEU A 47 3.53 -10.28 1.64
C LEU A 47 4.04 -9.86 0.26
N ILE A 48 5.12 -10.47 -0.24
CA ILE A 48 5.69 -10.21 -1.57
C ILE A 48 4.71 -10.67 -2.67
N ASP A 49 4.13 -11.88 -2.55
CA ASP A 49 3.15 -12.40 -3.51
C ASP A 49 1.90 -11.50 -3.60
N LEU A 50 1.46 -11.00 -2.44
CA LEU A 50 0.34 -10.06 -2.36
C LEU A 50 0.68 -8.69 -2.95
N GLU A 51 1.92 -8.22 -2.82
CA GLU A 51 2.38 -6.98 -3.45
C GLU A 51 2.30 -7.06 -4.98
N GLU A 52 2.74 -8.17 -5.58
CA GLU A 52 2.64 -8.40 -7.03
C GLU A 52 1.19 -8.43 -7.50
N SER A 53 0.31 -9.07 -6.72
CA SER A 53 -1.14 -9.09 -6.96
C SER A 53 -1.75 -7.69 -6.89
N CYS A 54 -1.39 -6.89 -5.89
CA CYS A 54 -1.85 -5.52 -5.71
C CYS A 54 -1.42 -4.61 -6.87
N ARG A 55 -0.16 -4.76 -7.30
CA ARG A 55 0.40 -4.03 -8.45
C ARG A 55 -0.38 -4.34 -9.74
N SER A 56 -0.59 -5.62 -10.02
CA SER A 56 -1.36 -6.08 -11.19
C SER A 56 -2.79 -5.52 -11.21
N LEU A 57 -3.47 -5.51 -10.05
CA LEU A 57 -4.81 -4.93 -9.91
C LEU A 57 -4.82 -3.41 -10.11
N THR A 58 -3.81 -2.73 -9.58
CA THR A 58 -3.68 -1.27 -9.71
C THR A 58 -3.42 -0.87 -11.16
N ASP A 59 -2.55 -1.58 -11.87
CA ASP A 59 -2.29 -1.34 -13.30
C ASP A 59 -3.54 -1.54 -14.14
N ALA A 60 -4.29 -2.62 -13.88
CA ALA A 60 -5.56 -2.88 -14.55
C ALA A 60 -6.62 -1.80 -14.25
N LEU A 61 -6.67 -1.30 -13.00
CA LEU A 61 -7.57 -0.23 -12.60
C LEU A 61 -7.23 1.09 -13.31
N VAL A 62 -5.95 1.45 -13.41
CA VAL A 62 -5.51 2.68 -14.09
C VAL A 62 -5.96 2.67 -15.55
N GLU A 63 -5.85 1.54 -16.24
CA GLU A 63 -6.34 1.43 -17.61
C GLU A 63 -7.88 1.46 -17.70
N ALA A 64 -8.57 0.76 -16.79
CA ALA A 64 -10.03 0.72 -16.76
C ALA A 64 -10.68 2.07 -16.43
N GLU A 65 -9.98 2.95 -15.73
CA GLU A 65 -10.49 4.27 -15.33
C GLU A 65 -10.39 5.34 -16.43
N ARG A 66 -9.61 5.09 -17.49
CA ARG A 66 -9.40 6.07 -18.57
C ARG A 66 -10.73 6.42 -19.25
N GLY A 67 -11.13 7.69 -19.12
CA GLY A 67 -12.34 8.22 -19.77
C GLY A 67 -13.65 7.85 -19.09
N VAL A 68 -13.62 7.25 -17.89
CA VAL A 68 -14.83 6.89 -17.14
C VAL A 68 -15.38 8.11 -16.39
N GLN A 69 -16.63 8.46 -16.65
CA GLN A 69 -17.37 9.43 -15.85
C GLN A 69 -18.24 8.70 -14.82
N LEU A 70 -17.99 8.97 -13.54
CA LEU A 70 -18.69 8.33 -12.43
C LEU A 70 -19.76 9.28 -11.86
N PRO A 71 -20.97 8.80 -11.59
CA PRO A 71 -21.98 9.61 -10.92
C PRO A 71 -21.56 9.92 -9.46
N PRO A 72 -22.04 11.02 -8.86
CA PRO A 72 -21.65 11.44 -7.50
C PRO A 72 -21.62 10.33 -6.42
N PRO A 73 -22.65 9.47 -6.28
CA PRO A 73 -22.61 8.41 -5.25
C PRO A 73 -21.50 7.37 -5.49
N VAL A 74 -21.10 7.14 -6.73
CA VAL A 74 -20.00 6.22 -7.08
C VAL A 74 -18.65 6.87 -6.79
N LEU A 75 -18.52 8.18 -6.99
CA LEU A 75 -17.33 8.94 -6.60
C LEU A 75 -17.12 8.93 -5.07
N GLU A 76 -18.18 9.14 -4.30
CA GLU A 76 -18.12 9.08 -2.83
C GLU A 76 -17.61 7.72 -2.36
N ARG A 77 -18.19 6.63 -2.89
CA ARG A 77 -17.76 5.27 -2.57
C ARG A 77 -16.32 4.98 -2.99
N LYS A 78 -15.90 5.44 -4.17
CA LYS A 78 -14.50 5.35 -4.62
C LYS A 78 -13.55 6.02 -3.63
N VAL A 79 -13.88 7.23 -3.18
CA VAL A 79 -13.06 7.98 -2.22
C VAL A 79 -12.93 7.23 -0.89
N GLU A 80 -14.00 6.61 -0.39
CA GLU A 80 -13.94 5.77 0.80
C GLU A 80 -12.99 4.58 0.63
N LEU A 81 -13.05 3.89 -0.51
CA LEU A 81 -12.18 2.75 -0.79
C LEU A 81 -10.71 3.16 -0.86
N ILE A 82 -10.40 4.27 -1.53
CA ILE A 82 -9.03 4.81 -1.60
C ILE A 82 -8.50 5.15 -0.21
N ARG A 83 -9.31 5.78 0.65
CA ARG A 83 -8.88 6.09 2.02
C ARG A 83 -8.54 4.84 2.82
N ASN A 84 -9.29 3.76 2.66
CA ASN A 84 -8.99 2.49 3.33
C ASN A 84 -7.68 1.88 2.82
N VAL A 85 -7.48 1.85 1.50
CA VAL A 85 -6.23 1.36 0.89
C VAL A 85 -5.02 2.16 1.42
N LEU A 86 -5.11 3.49 1.47
CA LEU A 86 -4.03 4.33 2.00
C LEU A 86 -3.77 4.13 3.50
N ALA A 87 -4.81 3.80 4.27
CA ALA A 87 -4.68 3.47 5.68
C ALA A 87 -3.96 2.12 5.86
N ASP A 88 -4.33 1.12 5.06
CA ASP A 88 -3.64 -0.19 5.03
C ASP A 88 -2.16 -0.01 4.65
N ASP A 89 -1.86 0.78 3.62
CA ASP A 89 -0.47 1.07 3.19
C ASP A 89 0.37 1.76 4.28
N ALA A 90 -0.25 2.68 5.04
CA ALA A 90 0.41 3.30 6.18
C ALA A 90 0.68 2.28 7.30
N GLU A 91 -0.26 1.37 7.55
CA GLU A 91 -0.10 0.33 8.55
C GLU A 91 0.98 -0.69 8.16
N ILE A 92 1.02 -1.13 6.90
CA ILE A 92 2.06 -2.00 6.37
C ILE A 92 3.43 -1.38 6.62
N ARG A 93 3.64 -0.11 6.24
CA ARG A 93 4.90 0.60 6.50
C ARG A 93 5.25 0.68 7.98
N ASN A 94 4.28 0.98 8.84
CA ASN A 94 4.51 1.01 10.29
C ASN A 94 4.96 -0.35 10.85
N LEU A 95 4.52 -1.46 10.25
CA LEU A 95 4.92 -2.81 10.65
C LEU A 95 6.30 -3.20 10.08
N THR A 96 6.65 -2.74 8.87
CA THR A 96 7.86 -3.18 8.15
C THR A 96 9.07 -2.25 8.33
N GLU A 97 8.87 -0.94 8.45
CA GLU A 97 9.97 0.03 8.52
C GLU A 97 10.83 -0.05 9.80
N PRO A 98 10.28 -0.27 11.02
CA PRO A 98 11.08 -0.24 12.25
C PRO A 98 12.17 -1.33 12.31
N TRP A 99 11.85 -2.56 11.87
CA TRP A 99 12.81 -3.65 11.90
C TRP A 99 13.91 -3.46 10.86
N MET A 100 13.58 -2.92 9.68
CA MET A 100 14.57 -2.56 8.65
C MET A 100 15.54 -1.49 9.16
N LYS A 101 15.01 -0.45 9.83
CA LYS A 101 15.85 0.57 10.45
C LYS A 101 16.82 -0.03 11.48
N ARG A 102 16.31 -0.92 12.35
CA ARG A 102 17.15 -1.61 13.35
C ARG A 102 18.21 -2.51 12.71
N LEU A 103 17.88 -3.21 11.62
CA LEU A 103 18.84 -4.02 10.87
C LEU A 103 19.96 -3.15 10.28
N GLN A 104 19.62 -1.99 9.69
CA GLN A 104 20.60 -1.05 9.15
C GLN A 104 21.55 -0.54 10.25
N GLU A 105 21.03 -0.18 11.43
CA GLU A 105 21.83 0.24 12.58
C GLU A 105 22.80 -0.87 13.06
N LEU A 106 22.33 -2.12 13.11
CA LEU A 106 23.17 -3.27 13.47
C LEU A 106 24.29 -3.51 12.46
N LEU A 107 23.99 -3.47 11.16
CA LEU A 107 24.99 -3.64 10.10
C LEU A 107 26.05 -2.53 10.14
N GLN A 108 25.64 -1.28 10.32
CA GLN A 108 26.56 -0.14 10.49
C GLN A 108 27.47 -0.30 11.72
N GLY A 109 26.94 -0.81 12.84
CA GLY A 109 27.72 -1.07 14.05
C GLY A 109 28.78 -2.16 13.88
N VAL A 110 28.50 -3.20 13.08
CA VAL A 110 29.46 -4.27 12.76
C VAL A 110 30.59 -3.75 11.88
N ASP A 111 30.28 -2.93 10.87
CA ASP A 111 31.28 -2.34 9.98
C ASP A 111 32.20 -1.37 10.74
N LEU A 112 31.64 -0.53 11.61
CA LEU A 112 32.42 0.36 12.48
C LEU A 112 33.35 -0.44 13.41
N SER A 113 32.84 -1.52 14.00
CA SER A 113 33.64 -2.40 14.87
C SER A 113 34.79 -3.06 14.12
N ARG A 114 34.59 -3.46 12.86
CA ARG A 114 35.64 -4.01 12.00
C ARG A 114 36.70 -2.97 11.63
N GLN A 115 36.26 -1.74 11.32
CA GLN A 115 37.16 -0.63 11.00
C GLN A 115 38.05 -0.25 12.18
N VAL A 116 37.47 -0.14 13.39
CA VAL A 116 38.21 0.13 14.63
C VAL A 116 39.22 -0.98 14.92
N LYS A 117 38.81 -2.26 14.83
CA LYS A 117 39.72 -3.40 15.01
C LYS A 117 40.88 -3.40 13.99
N SER A 118 40.63 -3.01 12.74
CA SER A 118 41.68 -2.87 11.72
C SER A 118 42.61 -1.69 11.98
N ALA A 119 42.14 -0.61 12.60
CA ALA A 119 42.95 0.56 12.92
C ALA A 119 43.92 0.26 14.08
N TYR A 120 43.44 -0.40 15.14
CA TYR A 120 44.27 -0.77 16.29
C TYR A 120 45.11 -2.03 16.03
N GLY A 121 44.64 -3.01 15.25
CA GLY A 121 45.41 -4.19 14.86
C GLY A 121 46.56 -3.94 13.88
N ARG A 122 46.67 -2.72 13.33
CA ARG A 122 47.77 -2.29 12.44
C ARG A 122 48.92 -1.59 13.19
N SER A 123 48.77 -1.31 14.48
CA SER A 123 49.81 -0.65 15.29
C SER A 123 50.68 -1.59 16.12
N ASP A 124 50.43 -2.91 16.12
CA ASP A 124 51.13 -3.90 16.97
C ASP A 124 52.09 -4.84 16.20
N ARG A 125 52.59 -4.46 15.01
CA ARG A 125 53.54 -5.32 14.25
C ARG A 125 54.72 -4.59 13.60
N ALA A 126 55.20 -3.53 14.21
CA ALA A 126 56.44 -2.89 13.77
C ALA A 126 57.24 -2.38 14.97
N ASP A 127 57.87 -3.32 15.69
CA ASP A 127 59.19 -3.09 16.30
C ASP A 127 59.63 -4.37 16.99
N TRP A 128 60.55 -5.11 16.34
CA TRP A 128 61.63 -5.87 16.97
C TRP A 128 62.62 -6.26 15.87
N SER A 129 63.57 -5.38 15.59
CA SER A 129 64.89 -5.68 14.99
C SER A 129 65.83 -4.55 15.33
#